data_AF-A0A2P6PCU0-F1
#
_entry.id   AF-A0A2P6PCU0-F1
#
_cell.length_a   1.000
_cell.length_b   1.000
_cell.length_c   1.000
_cell.angle_alpha   90.00
_cell.angle_beta   90.00
_cell.angle_gamma   90.00
#
_symmetry.space_group_name_H-M   'P 1'
#
loop_
_entity.id
_entity.type
_entity.pdbx_description
1 polymer ?
#
loop_
_entity_poly.entity_id
_entity_poly.type
_entity_poly.pdbx_seq_one_letter_code
_entity_poly.pdbx_strand_id
1 'polypeptide(L)'
;MSDNLNEIPLQVLRDATSDFSTANLLGRGGFSSVFKGIMEDSSMRVVKKMETKHYDRLDAKALKSFNSEIRVLNSVRHANLVTLIGYYQDEEHLILVYEYMSHGTLRKHMFNWRDEAVQTLDWGRRLNIALNIAREVEHIHKFGNKKLVHRYLKPTNILLGEDFTAKVADFGLVCLCSLRDRYSSPLSQPTGTPKCLRGSVIDKANVYSFELAVIRQKRM
;
A
#
# COMPACT_ATOMS: atom_id res chain seq x y z
N MET A 1 -5.56 -8.57 -21.60
CA MET A 1 -5.90 -9.83 -20.92
C MET A 1 -5.90 -9.52 -19.44
N SER A 2 -7.07 -9.52 -18.81
CA SER A 2 -7.17 -9.37 -17.36
C SER A 2 -6.73 -10.69 -16.74
N ASP A 3 -5.50 -10.76 -16.21
CA ASP A 3 -5.19 -11.86 -15.29
C ASP A 3 -6.13 -11.69 -14.11
N ASN A 4 -7.09 -12.60 -13.99
CA ASN A 4 -7.89 -12.69 -12.78
C ASN A 4 -6.90 -12.88 -11.63
N LEU A 5 -7.01 -12.02 -10.62
CA LEU A 5 -6.23 -12.18 -9.40
C LEU A 5 -6.49 -13.57 -8.82
N ASN A 6 -5.44 -14.37 -8.68
CA ASN A 6 -5.59 -15.77 -8.28
C ASN A 6 -5.69 -15.91 -6.76
N GLU A 7 -6.56 -16.81 -6.33
CA GLU A 7 -6.62 -17.26 -4.94
C GLU A 7 -5.50 -18.29 -4.70
N ILE A 8 -4.69 -18.05 -3.66
CA ILE A 8 -3.55 -18.90 -3.30
C ILE A 8 -3.95 -19.75 -2.09
N PRO A 9 -3.83 -21.09 -2.13
CA PRO A 9 -4.24 -21.94 -1.01
C PRO A 9 -3.53 -21.59 0.30
N LEU A 10 -4.25 -21.62 1.42
CA LEU A 10 -3.68 -21.30 2.74
C LEU A 10 -2.45 -22.14 3.08
N GLN A 11 -2.44 -23.42 2.72
CA GLN A 11 -1.32 -24.31 2.99
C GLN A 11 -0.04 -23.80 2.31
N VAL A 12 -0.13 -23.36 1.05
CA VAL A 12 1.01 -22.76 0.32
C VAL A 12 1.53 -21.52 1.05
N LEU A 13 0.64 -20.69 1.61
CA LEU A 13 1.02 -19.49 2.36
C LEU A 13 1.65 -19.83 3.72
N ARG A 14 1.17 -20.88 4.39
CA ARG A 14 1.77 -21.41 5.62
C ARG A 14 3.18 -21.92 5.33
N ASP A 15 3.33 -22.77 4.33
CA ASP A 15 4.63 -23.35 3.98
C ASP A 15 5.62 -22.24 3.61
N ALA A 16 5.20 -21.28 2.79
CA ALA A 16 6.02 -20.15 2.37
C ALA A 16 6.47 -19.25 3.52
N THR A 17 5.68 -19.14 4.59
CA THR A 17 5.95 -18.25 5.74
C THR A 17 6.42 -19.00 6.99
N SER A 18 6.64 -20.32 6.91
CA SER A 18 6.90 -21.19 8.05
C SER A 18 5.81 -21.06 9.13
N ASP A 19 4.56 -21.22 8.70
CA ASP A 19 3.32 -21.05 9.48
C ASP A 19 3.21 -19.68 10.15
N PHE A 20 3.41 -18.60 9.38
CA PHE A 20 3.36 -17.23 9.87
C PHE A 20 4.30 -16.98 11.06
N SER A 21 5.49 -17.61 11.04
CA SER A 21 6.48 -17.50 12.12
C SER A 21 6.92 -16.05 12.34
N THR A 22 7.18 -15.70 13.59
CA THR A 22 7.73 -14.40 13.98
C THR A 22 9.12 -14.15 13.39
N ALA A 23 9.86 -15.21 13.04
CA ALA A 23 11.14 -15.10 12.35
C ALA A 23 11.01 -14.48 10.95
N ASN A 24 9.83 -14.64 10.32
CA ASN A 24 9.51 -14.08 9.01
C ASN A 24 8.70 -12.78 9.09
N LEU A 25 8.45 -12.24 10.28
CA LEU A 25 7.67 -11.03 10.47
C LEU A 25 8.46 -9.79 10.01
N LEU A 26 7.95 -9.11 8.98
CA LEU A 26 8.49 -7.85 8.48
C LEU A 26 7.95 -6.64 9.24
N GLY A 27 6.74 -6.76 9.80
CA GLY A 27 6.14 -5.71 10.62
C GLY A 27 4.73 -6.05 11.06
N ARG A 28 4.33 -5.45 12.19
CA ARG A 28 2.97 -5.57 12.73
C ARG A 28 2.34 -4.19 12.85
N GLY A 29 1.18 -4.03 12.22
CA GLY A 29 0.33 -2.85 12.32
C GLY A 29 -0.87 -3.09 13.22
N GLY A 30 -1.69 -2.06 13.45
CA GLY A 30 -2.87 -2.17 14.31
C GLY A 30 -4.03 -3.02 13.74
N PHE A 31 -3.92 -3.49 12.50
CA PHE A 31 -4.96 -4.23 11.78
C PHE A 31 -4.41 -5.37 10.92
N SER A 32 -3.09 -5.57 10.87
CA SER A 32 -2.46 -6.58 10.00
C SER A 32 -1.05 -6.92 10.47
N SER A 33 -0.64 -8.16 10.26
CA SER A 33 0.76 -8.60 10.34
C SER A 33 1.29 -8.88 8.93
N VAL A 34 2.53 -8.50 8.67
CA VAL A 34 3.17 -8.62 7.36
C VAL A 34 4.38 -9.53 7.48
N PHE A 35 4.38 -10.59 6.68
CA PHE A 35 5.41 -11.63 6.69
C PHE A 35 6.16 -11.65 5.36
N LYS A 36 7.42 -12.06 5.42
CA LYS A 36 8.18 -12.51 4.26
C LYS A 36 7.79 -13.97 3.98
N GLY A 37 7.54 -14.29 2.73
CA GLY A 37 7.34 -15.67 2.28
C GLY A 37 8.30 -16.03 1.16
N ILE A 38 8.72 -17.30 1.10
CA ILE A 38 9.44 -17.88 -0.03
C ILE A 38 8.53 -18.94 -0.64
N MET A 39 8.06 -18.71 -1.87
CA MET A 39 7.17 -19.64 -2.57
C MET A 39 7.95 -20.85 -3.10
N GLU A 40 7.23 -21.89 -3.56
CA GLU A 40 7.85 -23.12 -4.12
C GLU A 40 8.76 -22.84 -5.31
N ASP A 41 8.43 -21.83 -6.13
CA ASP A 41 9.26 -21.37 -7.25
C ASP A 41 10.48 -20.53 -6.81
N SER A 42 10.79 -20.52 -5.51
CA SER A 42 11.81 -19.69 -4.87
C SER A 42 11.57 -18.18 -4.96
N SER A 43 10.42 -17.73 -5.45
CA SER A 43 10.10 -16.31 -5.48
C SER A 43 9.80 -15.78 -4.08
N MET A 44 10.42 -14.66 -3.73
CA MET A 44 10.11 -13.95 -2.49
C MET A 44 8.82 -13.15 -2.63
N ARG A 45 7.94 -13.28 -1.64
CA ARG A 45 6.64 -12.57 -1.57
C ARG A 45 6.45 -11.90 -0.22
N VAL A 46 5.55 -10.93 -0.20
CA VAL A 46 5.07 -10.31 1.04
C VAL A 46 3.66 -10.80 1.32
N VAL A 47 3.45 -11.39 2.48
CA VAL A 47 2.16 -11.95 2.92
C VAL A 47 1.59 -11.06 4.01
N LYS A 48 0.57 -10.26 3.68
CA LYS A 48 -0.14 -9.38 4.62
C LYS A 48 -1.39 -10.10 5.12
N LYS A 49 -1.34 -10.60 6.36
CA LYS A 49 -2.47 -11.22 7.06
C LYS A 49 -3.20 -10.15 7.87
N MET A 50 -4.50 -10.00 7.65
CA MET A 50 -5.32 -9.09 8.46
C MET A 50 -5.54 -9.70 9.85
N GLU A 51 -5.51 -8.88 10.89
CA GLU A 51 -5.68 -9.32 12.27
C GLU A 51 -7.14 -9.14 12.71
N THR A 52 -7.68 -10.11 13.44
CA THR A 52 -8.98 -10.01 14.11
C THR A 52 -8.79 -9.41 15.51
N LYS A 53 -9.68 -8.48 15.89
CA LYS A 53 -9.65 -7.87 17.23
C LYS A 53 -10.57 -8.59 18.23
N HIS A 54 -11.48 -9.43 17.74
CA HIS A 54 -12.44 -10.17 18.54
C HIS A 54 -12.32 -11.64 18.23
N TYR A 55 -12.40 -12.45 19.28
CA TYR A 55 -11.89 -13.81 19.37
C TYR A 55 -12.33 -14.80 18.29
N ASP A 56 -13.38 -14.52 17.48
CA ASP A 56 -13.85 -15.50 16.48
C ASP A 56 -14.39 -14.90 15.17
N ARG A 57 -14.26 -13.58 14.90
CA ARG A 57 -14.79 -12.99 13.64
C ARG A 57 -13.95 -11.87 13.06
N LEU A 58 -13.82 -11.88 11.74
CA LEU A 58 -13.25 -10.77 10.95
C LEU A 58 -14.03 -9.47 11.22
N ASP A 59 -13.30 -8.43 11.63
CA ASP A 59 -13.86 -7.08 11.79
C ASP A 59 -14.42 -6.62 10.43
N ALA A 60 -15.66 -6.11 10.40
CA ALA A 60 -16.27 -5.55 9.20
C ALA A 60 -15.38 -4.47 8.54
N LYS A 61 -14.57 -3.77 9.35
CA LYS A 61 -13.58 -2.82 8.85
C LYS A 61 -12.42 -3.50 8.12
N ALA A 62 -11.92 -4.62 8.62
CA ALA A 62 -10.86 -5.40 7.99
C ALA A 62 -11.33 -5.99 6.65
N LEU A 63 -12.53 -6.56 6.62
CA LEU A 63 -13.15 -7.08 5.40
C LEU A 63 -13.37 -5.98 4.36
N LYS A 64 -13.84 -4.81 4.78
CA LYS A 64 -14.00 -3.64 3.90
C LYS A 64 -12.66 -3.17 3.32
N SER A 65 -11.61 -3.12 4.15
CA SER A 65 -10.26 -2.74 3.73
C SER A 65 -9.69 -3.73 2.71
N PHE A 66 -9.81 -5.02 2.99
CA PHE A 66 -9.38 -6.12 2.13
C PHE A 66 -10.06 -6.07 0.76
N ASN A 67 -11.39 -6.00 0.73
CA ASN A 67 -12.17 -5.92 -0.51
C ASN A 67 -11.88 -4.64 -1.30
N SER A 68 -11.66 -3.51 -0.61
CA SER A 68 -11.28 -2.27 -1.26
C SER A 68 -9.91 -2.38 -1.94
N GLU A 69 -8.94 -3.00 -1.26
CA GLU A 69 -7.58 -3.19 -1.76
C GLU A 69 -7.55 -4.12 -2.97
N ILE A 70 -8.22 -5.28 -2.90
CA ILE A 70 -8.38 -6.19 -4.06
C ILE A 70 -9.02 -5.46 -5.24
N ARG A 71 -10.14 -4.77 -5.01
CA ARG A 71 -10.88 -4.10 -6.10
C ARG A 71 -10.01 -3.05 -6.80
N VAL A 72 -9.24 -2.26 -6.04
CA VAL A 72 -8.40 -1.21 -6.62
C VAL A 72 -7.21 -1.84 -7.36
N LEU A 73 -6.48 -2.76 -6.73
CA LEU A 73 -5.26 -3.35 -7.31
C LEU A 73 -5.55 -4.31 -8.46
N ASN A 74 -6.75 -4.89 -8.53
CA ASN A 74 -7.19 -5.65 -9.70
C ASN A 74 -7.56 -4.74 -10.88
N SER A 75 -7.97 -3.50 -10.62
CA SER A 75 -8.40 -2.55 -11.66
C SER A 75 -7.27 -1.63 -12.14
N VAL A 76 -6.31 -1.32 -11.27
CA VAL A 76 -5.22 -0.38 -11.52
C VAL A 76 -3.90 -1.14 -11.56
N ARG A 77 -3.14 -0.99 -12.65
CA ARG A 77 -1.78 -1.50 -12.77
C ARG A 77 -0.88 -0.39 -13.27
N HIS A 78 0.24 -0.17 -12.59
CA HIS A 78 1.23 0.83 -12.97
C HIS A 78 2.63 0.45 -12.46
N ALA A 79 3.68 0.93 -13.13
CA ALA A 79 5.06 0.58 -12.80
C ALA A 79 5.49 1.06 -11.40
N ASN A 80 4.83 2.10 -10.87
CA ASN A 80 5.08 2.70 -9.56
C ASN A 80 4.00 2.34 -8.53
N LEU A 81 3.24 1.27 -8.80
CA LEU A 81 2.25 0.67 -7.91
C LEU A 81 2.72 -0.71 -7.48
N VAL A 82 2.60 -1.05 -6.20
CA VAL A 82 2.93 -2.41 -5.73
C VAL A 82 1.96 -3.41 -6.35
N THR A 83 2.50 -4.51 -6.85
CA THR A 83 1.73 -5.54 -7.54
C THR A 83 1.13 -6.49 -6.52
N LEU A 84 -0.20 -6.61 -6.55
CA LEU A 84 -0.93 -7.66 -5.86
C LEU A 84 -0.85 -8.93 -6.71
N ILE A 85 -0.26 -9.98 -6.16
CA ILE A 85 0.00 -11.25 -6.84
C ILE A 85 -1.19 -12.20 -6.65
N GLY A 86 -1.78 -12.19 -5.46
CA GLY A 86 -2.91 -13.04 -5.12
C GLY A 86 -3.49 -12.71 -3.76
N TYR A 87 -4.46 -13.50 -3.35
CA TYR A 87 -5.10 -13.38 -2.05
C TYR A 87 -5.53 -14.75 -1.54
N TYR A 88 -5.96 -14.81 -0.28
CA TYR A 88 -6.69 -15.92 0.29
C TYR A 88 -7.77 -15.37 1.22
N GLN A 89 -8.96 -15.97 1.18
CA GLN A 89 -10.06 -15.59 2.07
C GLN A 89 -10.86 -16.81 2.53
N ASP A 90 -11.03 -16.94 3.85
CA ASP A 90 -12.06 -17.77 4.47
C ASP A 90 -12.75 -17.02 5.62
N GLU A 91 -13.51 -17.72 6.47
CA GLU A 91 -14.22 -17.11 7.60
C GLU A 91 -13.28 -16.52 8.67
N GLU A 92 -12.04 -17.01 8.76
CA GLU A 92 -11.06 -16.68 9.79
C GLU A 92 -9.89 -15.86 9.26
N HIS A 93 -9.55 -15.99 7.98
CA HIS A 93 -8.33 -15.50 7.36
C HIS A 93 -8.64 -14.57 6.19
N LEU A 94 -8.08 -13.37 6.23
CA LEU A 94 -7.98 -12.47 5.07
C LEU A 94 -6.50 -12.20 4.82
N ILE A 95 -5.98 -12.65 3.68
CA ILE A 95 -4.56 -12.58 3.37
C ILE A 95 -4.35 -12.02 1.96
N LEU A 96 -3.45 -11.05 1.84
CA LEU A 96 -3.04 -10.45 0.57
C LEU A 96 -1.57 -10.78 0.31
N VAL A 97 -1.25 -11.14 -0.92
CA VAL A 97 0.10 -11.53 -1.34
C VAL A 97 0.62 -10.54 -2.37
N TYR A 98 1.76 -9.93 -2.10
CA TYR A 98 2.39 -8.92 -2.94
C TYR A 98 3.77 -9.36 -3.42
N GLU A 99 4.27 -8.67 -4.44
CA GLU A 99 5.69 -8.70 -4.78
C GLU A 99 6.56 -8.27 -3.59
N TYR A 100 7.76 -8.84 -3.49
CA TYR A 100 8.73 -8.45 -2.48
C TYR A 100 9.57 -7.26 -2.95
N MET A 101 9.72 -6.28 -2.06
CA MET A 101 10.45 -5.04 -2.30
C MET A 101 11.73 -5.06 -1.45
N SER A 102 12.88 -5.32 -2.10
CA SER A 102 14.12 -5.73 -1.44
C SER A 102 14.74 -4.69 -0.51
N HIS A 103 14.55 -3.40 -0.80
CA HIS A 103 15.02 -2.30 0.07
C HIS A 103 13.96 -1.85 1.09
N GLY A 104 12.80 -2.52 1.14
CA GLY A 104 11.76 -2.25 2.12
C GLY A 104 11.18 -0.82 1.99
N THR A 105 10.83 -0.20 3.13
CA THR A 105 10.14 1.10 3.13
C THR A 105 11.09 2.28 2.99
N LEU A 106 10.67 3.33 2.30
CA LEU A 106 11.38 4.60 2.21
C LEU A 106 11.71 5.19 3.60
N ARG A 107 10.84 5.00 4.60
CA ARG A 107 11.07 5.44 5.99
C ARG A 107 12.42 4.92 6.52
N LYS A 108 12.79 3.67 6.22
CA LYS A 108 14.03 3.06 6.70
C LYS A 108 15.24 3.87 6.24
N HIS A 109 15.28 4.21 4.95
CA HIS A 109 16.40 4.97 4.37
C HIS A 109 16.41 6.45 4.75
N MET A 110 15.27 7.01 5.13
CA MET A 110 15.16 8.42 5.48
C MET A 110 15.48 8.69 6.96
N PHE A 111 14.91 7.89 7.86
CA PHE A 111 14.89 8.22 9.29
C PHE A 111 15.62 7.20 10.16
N ASN A 112 15.66 5.93 9.73
CA ASN A 112 16.18 4.83 10.55
C ASN A 112 17.46 4.22 9.96
N TRP A 113 18.15 4.92 9.05
CA TRP A 113 19.21 4.31 8.25
C TRP A 113 20.41 3.85 9.08
N ARG A 114 20.67 4.52 10.22
CA ARG A 114 21.70 4.11 11.18
C ARG A 114 21.31 2.84 11.93
N ASP A 115 20.09 2.82 12.48
CA ASP A 115 19.60 1.71 13.30
C ASP A 115 19.38 0.44 12.49
N GLU A 116 18.97 0.58 11.22
CA GLU A 116 18.73 -0.53 10.30
C GLU A 116 19.95 -0.86 9.43
N ALA A 117 21.09 -0.20 9.66
CA ALA A 117 22.33 -0.36 8.90
C ALA A 117 22.14 -0.31 7.36
N VAL A 118 21.22 0.55 6.89
CA VAL A 118 20.92 0.71 5.46
C VAL A 118 21.60 1.95 4.88
N GLN A 119 21.90 1.89 3.57
CA GLN A 119 22.50 3.01 2.87
C GLN A 119 21.52 4.20 2.80
N THR A 120 22.05 5.40 3.05
CA THR A 120 21.33 6.65 2.79
C THR A 120 21.09 6.85 1.30
N LEU A 121 19.96 7.49 0.96
CA LEU A 121 19.67 7.83 -0.42
C LEU A 121 20.48 9.06 -0.85
N ASP A 122 21.24 8.95 -1.93
CA ASP A 122 21.83 10.10 -2.62
C ASP A 122 20.75 10.98 -3.27
N TRP A 123 21.16 12.16 -3.73
CA TRP A 123 20.24 13.13 -4.32
C TRP A 123 19.54 12.61 -5.60
N GLY A 124 20.26 11.89 -6.46
CA GLY A 124 19.71 11.33 -7.68
C GLY A 124 18.62 10.31 -7.39
N ARG A 125 18.86 9.39 -6.44
CA ARG A 125 17.87 8.41 -5.97
C ARG A 125 16.63 9.09 -5.39
N ARG A 126 16.81 10.13 -4.58
CA ARG A 126 15.67 10.91 -4.02
C ARG A 126 14.80 11.52 -5.11
N LEU A 127 15.42 12.12 -6.14
CA LEU A 127 14.70 12.69 -7.27
C LEU A 127 13.96 11.62 -8.08
N ASN A 128 14.57 10.47 -8.31
CA ASN A 128 13.91 9.35 -9.01
C ASN A 128 12.72 8.80 -8.21
N ILE A 129 12.88 8.63 -6.89
CA ILE A 129 11.79 8.22 -6.00
C ILE A 129 10.65 9.24 -6.06
N ALA A 130 10.96 10.54 -6.04
CA ALA A 130 9.98 11.61 -6.20
C ALA A 130 9.22 11.55 -7.53
N LEU A 131 9.94 11.33 -8.62
CA LEU A 131 9.34 11.20 -9.94
C LEU A 131 8.44 9.97 -10.04
N ASN A 132 8.88 8.82 -9.50
CA ASN A 132 8.10 7.58 -9.46
C ASN A 132 6.76 7.78 -8.72
N ILE A 133 6.79 8.44 -7.57
CA ILE A 133 5.60 8.70 -6.77
C ILE A 133 4.68 9.71 -7.47
N ALA A 134 5.23 10.75 -8.08
CA ALA A 134 4.45 11.73 -8.83
C ALA A 134 3.72 11.06 -10.02
N ARG A 135 4.39 10.16 -10.74
CA ARG A 135 3.79 9.37 -11.84
C ARG A 135 2.64 8.49 -11.35
N GLU A 136 2.81 7.82 -10.21
CA GLU A 136 1.75 7.01 -9.62
C GLU A 136 0.53 7.85 -9.23
N VAL A 137 0.77 8.97 -8.55
CA VAL A 137 -0.31 9.89 -8.14
C VAL A 137 -1.05 10.44 -9.35
N GLU A 138 -0.33 10.82 -10.41
CA GLU A 138 -0.92 11.23 -11.68
C GLU A 138 -1.77 10.11 -12.30
N HIS A 139 -1.26 8.87 -12.30
CA HIS A 139 -1.93 7.71 -12.86
C HIS A 139 -3.27 7.43 -12.15
N ILE A 140 -3.27 7.33 -10.82
CA ILE A 140 -4.51 7.06 -10.04
C ILE A 140 -5.52 8.20 -10.16
N HIS A 141 -5.07 9.45 -10.34
CA HIS A 141 -5.95 10.60 -10.55
C HIS A 141 -6.62 10.63 -11.93
N LYS A 142 -6.01 9.97 -12.93
CA LYS A 142 -6.53 9.83 -14.29
C LYS A 142 -7.28 8.51 -14.53
N PHE A 143 -7.48 7.70 -13.49
CA PHE A 143 -8.08 6.38 -13.62
C PHE A 143 -9.59 6.43 -13.92
N GLY A 144 -9.93 6.41 -15.22
CA GLY A 144 -11.32 6.46 -15.71
C GLY A 144 -12.00 7.82 -15.46
N ASN A 145 -13.34 7.83 -15.42
CA ASN A 145 -14.14 9.05 -15.18
C ASN A 145 -14.22 9.46 -13.69
N LYS A 146 -13.48 8.78 -12.80
CA LYS A 146 -13.52 8.98 -11.34
C LYS A 146 -12.11 9.22 -10.83
N LYS A 147 -11.95 10.06 -9.82
CA LYS A 147 -10.63 10.27 -9.18
C LYS A 147 -10.46 9.26 -8.06
N LEU A 148 -9.48 8.35 -8.18
CA LEU A 148 -9.04 7.54 -7.05
C LEU A 148 -8.11 8.37 -6.20
N VAL A 149 -8.39 8.46 -4.90
CA VAL A 149 -7.51 9.15 -3.96
C VAL A 149 -6.98 8.14 -2.95
N HIS A 150 -5.65 7.99 -2.90
CA HIS A 150 -4.97 7.07 -1.99
C HIS A 150 -5.18 7.42 -0.51
N ARG A 151 -5.26 8.74 -0.21
CA ARG A 151 -5.42 9.34 1.13
C ARG A 151 -4.30 9.10 2.15
N TYR A 152 -3.37 8.20 1.85
CA TYR A 152 -2.34 7.81 2.82
C TYR A 152 -0.96 7.63 2.19
N LEU A 153 -0.46 8.68 1.55
CA LEU A 153 0.89 8.72 1.00
C LEU A 153 1.87 9.14 2.08
N LYS A 154 2.60 8.18 2.65
CA LYS A 154 3.61 8.39 3.69
C LYS A 154 4.85 7.53 3.44
N PRO A 155 6.03 7.86 4.00
CA PRO A 155 7.26 7.09 3.75
C PRO A 155 7.20 5.61 4.11
N THR A 156 6.30 5.18 5.00
CA THR A 156 6.12 3.74 5.32
C THR A 156 5.32 2.98 4.26
N ASN A 157 4.59 3.69 3.40
CA ASN A 157 3.74 3.14 2.35
C ASN A 157 4.37 3.31 0.96
N ILE A 158 5.65 3.71 0.93
CA ILE A 158 6.48 3.74 -0.27
C ILE A 158 7.51 2.65 -0.09
N LEU A 159 7.50 1.67 -0.99
CA LEU A 159 8.41 0.55 -0.98
C LEU A 159 9.46 0.70 -2.10
N LEU A 160 10.67 0.22 -1.86
CA LEU A 160 11.81 0.35 -2.76
C LEU A 160 12.24 -1.05 -3.24
N GLY A 161 12.24 -1.24 -4.56
CA GLY A 161 12.71 -2.47 -5.20
C GLY A 161 14.22 -2.46 -5.41
N GLU A 162 14.78 -3.48 -6.06
CA GLU A 162 16.24 -3.69 -6.20
C GLU A 162 17.00 -2.47 -6.74
N ASP A 163 16.45 -1.81 -7.77
CA ASP A 163 17.03 -0.60 -8.37
C ASP A 163 16.62 0.71 -7.68
N PHE A 164 16.12 0.64 -6.45
CA PHE A 164 15.49 1.77 -5.74
C PHE A 164 14.28 2.37 -6.47
N THR A 165 13.70 1.64 -7.42
CA THR A 165 12.41 2.00 -8.03
C THR A 165 11.35 2.04 -6.93
N ALA A 166 10.68 3.19 -6.79
CA ALA A 166 9.67 3.39 -5.78
C ALA A 166 8.30 2.91 -6.26
N LYS A 167 7.62 2.15 -5.41
CA LYS A 167 6.22 1.76 -5.60
C LYS A 167 5.38 2.15 -4.40
N VAL A 168 4.19 2.68 -4.67
CA VAL A 168 3.21 3.00 -3.63
C VAL A 168 2.47 1.72 -3.21
N ALA A 169 2.25 1.57 -1.91
CA ALA A 169 1.59 0.43 -1.30
C ALA A 169 0.47 0.88 -0.34
N ASP A 170 -0.32 -0.10 0.14
CA ASP A 170 -1.36 0.03 1.16
C ASP A 170 -2.59 0.83 0.71
N PHE A 171 -3.44 0.16 -0.07
CA PHE A 171 -4.64 0.73 -0.71
C PHE A 171 -5.93 0.49 0.09
N GLY A 172 -5.82 -0.04 1.31
CA GLY A 172 -6.97 -0.41 2.15
C GLY A 172 -7.93 0.73 2.50
N LEU A 173 -7.50 1.98 2.37
CA LEU A 173 -8.31 3.18 2.64
C LEU A 173 -8.61 4.04 1.41
N VAL A 174 -8.32 3.54 0.20
CA VAL A 174 -8.59 4.28 -1.04
C VAL A 174 -10.08 4.49 -1.23
N CYS A 175 -10.44 5.69 -1.70
CA CYS A 175 -11.83 6.05 -1.95
C CYS A 175 -11.97 6.65 -3.36
N LEU A 176 -13.06 6.26 -4.03
CA LEU A 176 -13.49 6.84 -5.30
C LEU A 176 -14.19 8.17 -5.04
N CYS A 177 -13.68 9.26 -5.59
CA CYS A 177 -14.35 10.57 -5.53
C CYS A 177 -14.83 10.96 -6.94
N SER A 178 -16.07 11.43 -7.04
CA SER A 178 -16.65 11.88 -8.31
C SER A 178 -16.17 13.30 -8.62
N LEU A 179 -15.97 13.63 -9.90
CA LEU A 179 -15.66 15.00 -10.33
C LEU A 179 -16.79 16.01 -9.99
N ARG A 180 -18.02 15.52 -9.75
CA ARG A 180 -19.16 16.31 -9.26
C ARG A 180 -19.06 16.70 -7.78
N ASP A 181 -18.26 16.00 -6.98
CA ASP A 181 -18.05 16.31 -5.55
C ASP A 181 -17.17 17.55 -5.33
N ARG A 182 -16.74 18.23 -6.41
CA ARG A 182 -16.03 19.51 -6.33
C ARG A 182 -16.88 20.68 -5.80
N TYR A 183 -18.21 20.53 -5.86
CA TYR A 183 -19.17 21.61 -5.58
C TYR A 183 -20.14 21.32 -4.42
N SER A 184 -20.06 20.15 -3.78
CA SER A 184 -20.98 19.80 -2.68
C SER A 184 -20.53 20.47 -1.38
N SER A 185 -21.31 21.45 -0.90
CA SER A 185 -21.16 22.04 0.43
C SER A 185 -21.29 20.97 1.53
N PRO A 186 -20.64 21.14 2.72
CA PRO A 186 -20.59 20.10 3.76
C PRO A 186 -21.93 19.71 4.40
N LEU A 187 -23.04 20.32 4.01
CA LEU A 187 -24.27 20.38 4.80
C LEU A 187 -25.48 19.67 4.21
N SER A 188 -25.36 19.00 3.07
CA SER A 188 -26.51 18.38 2.42
C SER A 188 -26.16 17.08 1.71
N GLN A 189 -26.04 15.97 2.46
CA GLN A 189 -26.48 14.64 2.02
C GLN A 189 -26.39 13.59 3.16
N PRO A 190 -27.20 12.51 3.09
CA PRO A 190 -27.52 11.65 4.23
C PRO A 190 -26.35 10.79 4.71
N THR A 191 -26.36 10.57 6.02
CA THR A 191 -25.50 9.71 6.82
C THR A 191 -25.24 8.33 6.20
N GLY A 192 -23.97 8.02 5.92
CA GLY A 192 -23.52 6.66 5.62
C GLY A 192 -22.36 6.54 4.64
N THR A 193 -22.09 7.55 3.81
CA THR A 193 -20.94 7.54 2.88
C THR A 193 -19.69 8.15 3.54
N PRO A 194 -18.52 7.48 3.50
CA PRO A 194 -17.30 8.04 4.05
C PRO A 194 -16.91 9.30 3.27
N LYS A 195 -17.01 10.44 3.95
CA LYS A 195 -16.67 11.80 3.50
C LYS A 195 -15.44 11.78 2.58
N CYS A 196 -15.61 12.15 1.30
CA CYS A 196 -14.47 12.51 0.47
C CYS A 196 -14.04 13.93 0.82
N LEU A 197 -12.94 14.05 1.59
CA LEU A 197 -12.25 15.33 1.71
C LEU A 197 -11.86 15.79 0.29
N ARG A 198 -12.07 17.08 0.03
CA ARG A 198 -11.94 17.70 -1.30
C ARG A 198 -10.64 17.22 -1.97
N GLY A 199 -10.74 16.64 -3.17
CA GLY A 199 -9.57 16.08 -3.88
C GLY A 199 -8.39 17.06 -3.96
N SER A 200 -8.66 18.35 -4.17
CA SER A 200 -7.63 19.41 -4.20
C SER A 200 -6.88 19.61 -2.87
N VAL A 201 -7.50 19.31 -1.72
CA VAL A 201 -6.87 19.44 -0.40
C VAL A 201 -5.97 18.23 -0.12
N ILE A 202 -6.37 17.04 -0.57
CA ILE A 202 -5.57 15.82 -0.43
C ILE A 202 -4.39 15.82 -1.42
N ASP A 203 -4.61 16.31 -2.65
CA ASP A 203 -3.57 16.49 -3.66
C ASP A 203 -2.46 17.39 -3.14
N LYS A 204 -2.82 18.55 -2.55
CA LYS A 204 -1.86 19.49 -1.95
C LYS A 204 -1.20 18.95 -0.69
N ALA A 205 -1.93 18.25 0.16
CA ALA A 205 -1.38 17.67 1.38
C ALA A 205 -0.39 16.52 1.09
N ASN A 206 -0.67 15.69 0.08
CA ASN A 206 0.23 14.62 -0.35
C ASN A 206 1.52 15.18 -0.96
N VAL A 207 1.40 16.21 -1.83
CA VAL A 207 2.56 16.91 -2.40
C VAL A 207 3.39 17.59 -1.30
N TYR A 208 2.75 18.29 -0.37
CA TYR A 208 3.44 19.01 0.71
C TYR A 208 4.14 18.06 1.70
N SER A 209 3.49 16.97 2.09
CA SER A 209 4.08 15.94 2.96
C SER A 209 5.27 15.25 2.29
N PHE A 210 5.19 15.08 0.97
CA PHE A 210 6.24 14.47 0.16
C PHE A 210 7.43 15.41 -0.10
N GLU A 211 7.19 16.69 -0.40
CA GLU A 211 8.22 17.73 -0.50
C GLU A 211 8.99 17.90 0.82
N LEU A 212 8.28 17.93 1.95
CA LEU A 212 8.90 18.01 3.28
C LEU A 212 9.74 16.77 3.61
N ALA A 213 9.30 15.60 3.19
CA ALA A 213 10.00 14.34 3.44
C ALA A 213 11.25 14.23 2.56
N VAL A 214 11.12 14.32 1.24
CA VAL A 214 12.21 13.92 0.31
C VAL A 214 13.19 15.04 0.02
N ILE A 215 12.72 16.28 -0.11
CA ILE A 215 13.51 17.43 -0.56
C ILE A 215 14.19 18.16 0.60
N ARG A 216 13.55 18.21 1.77
CA ARG A 216 14.04 19.00 2.93
C ARG A 216 15.01 18.29 3.86
N GLN A 217 15.40 17.04 3.61
CA GLN A 217 16.47 16.41 4.37
C GLN A 217 17.76 17.18 4.08
N LYS A 218 18.13 18.06 5.01
CA LYS A 218 19.30 18.96 4.90
C LYS A 218 20.51 18.16 4.44
N ARG A 219 21.26 18.73 3.50
CA ARG A 219 22.66 18.38 3.24
C ARG A 219 23.36 18.28 4.60
N MET A 220 23.65 17.06 5.03
CA MET A 220 24.67 16.79 6.04
C MET A 220 25.84 16.18 5.31
#